data_AF-A0A2H0XXT4-F1
#
_entry.id   AF-A0A2H0XXT4-F1
#
_cell.length_a   1.000
_cell.length_b   1.000
_cell.length_c   1.000
_cell.angle_alpha   90.00
_cell.angle_beta   90.00
_cell.angle_gamma   90.00
#
_symmetry.space_group_name_H-M   'P 1'
#
loop_
_entity.id
_entity.type
_entity.pdbx_description
1 polymer ?
#
loop_
_entity_poly.entity_id
_entity_poly.type
_entity_poly.pdbx_seq_one_letter_code
_entity_poly.pdbx_strand_id
1 'polypeptide(L)'
;TNSKNIPDYVWEVGIAAERSYSLLVDTLGFDPPPPDNEIDGAEIDIYIKNWAGSVYAWTYPENPVTATARQYDYTGYTVIDNDYAESGYTTNDLDGMRVTVAHEFFHIIQMGYNWWENNGLFGVDSADGDRYFLEWCSVWFEERAYPEVNDYVGYLPDFFNDPNNPIWSSSYWYSLEIFVRFLVEQFSGNPYFLSTVWETIKTHYAFQALEKTIEYESDASLALFWNEFMRRCYYTGVRYDARYALSDDAKEFPQLYVLLANRQKLTDRLDFPISTIQQFSTQPFLITFSKNLFVGLSADASNDGNLIGGYLLDRLGATSVSRSFSDGSDIIVGDVLSLDTLAVFLTNSSTTATTAVNLSVIAIPDSQVIPVKFLALYPNPFLIKSKS
;
A
#
# COMPACT_ATOMS: atom_id res chain seq x y z
N THR A 1 23.13 24.80 22.84
CA THR A 1 24.28 23.88 22.68
C THR A 1 24.36 23.06 23.95
N ASN A 2 24.63 21.76 23.81
CA ASN A 2 24.64 20.82 24.92
C ASN A 2 25.95 20.91 25.72
N SER A 3 26.11 20.03 26.72
CA SER A 3 27.32 19.98 27.57
C SER A 3 28.61 19.60 26.84
N LYS A 4 28.53 19.22 25.55
CA LYS A 4 29.67 18.93 24.66
C LYS A 4 29.93 20.06 23.65
N ASN A 5 29.30 21.23 23.81
CA ASN A 5 29.38 22.37 22.89
C ASN A 5 28.83 22.10 21.48
N ILE A 6 27.99 21.08 21.31
CA ILE A 6 27.30 20.78 20.04
C ILE A 6 25.94 21.50 20.05
N PRO A 7 25.49 22.17 18.96
CA PRO A 7 24.14 22.73 18.88
C PRO A 7 23.08 21.66 19.17
N ASP A 8 22.05 21.99 19.95
CA ASP A 8 21.10 20.99 20.44
C ASP A 8 20.34 20.34 19.27
N TYR A 9 19.97 21.12 18.26
CA TYR A 9 19.37 20.60 17.03
C TYR A 9 20.26 19.58 16.32
N VAL A 10 21.54 19.90 16.12
CA VAL A 10 22.53 18.99 15.50
C VAL A 10 22.68 17.70 16.32
N TRP A 11 22.63 17.81 17.65
CA TRP A 11 22.68 16.65 18.52
C TRP A 11 21.43 15.75 18.39
N GLU A 12 20.24 16.35 18.28
CA GLU A 12 18.99 15.60 18.04
C GLU A 12 18.96 14.93 16.66
N VAL A 13 19.51 15.57 15.62
CA VAL A 13 19.69 14.97 14.29
C VAL A 13 20.57 13.71 14.39
N GLY A 14 21.70 13.80 15.09
CA GLY A 14 22.57 12.64 15.34
C GLY A 14 21.87 11.51 16.09
N ILE A 15 21.06 11.84 17.12
CA ILE A 15 20.24 10.84 17.84
C ILE A 15 19.24 10.15 16.89
N ALA A 16 18.58 10.92 16.02
CA ALA A 16 17.61 10.38 15.08
C ALA A 16 18.26 9.45 14.04
N ALA A 17 19.45 9.81 13.55
CA ALA A 17 20.24 8.99 12.65
C ALA A 17 20.68 7.67 13.30
N GLU A 18 21.25 7.71 14.51
CA GLU A 18 21.65 6.52 15.27
C GLU A 18 20.47 5.59 15.57
N ARG A 19 19.31 6.16 15.93
CA ARG A 19 18.07 5.39 16.10
C ARG A 19 17.67 4.70 14.82
N SER A 20 17.75 5.41 13.68
CA SER A 20 17.37 4.90 12.37
C SER A 20 18.27 3.74 11.95
N TYR A 21 19.59 3.91 12.11
CA TYR A 21 20.57 2.85 11.88
C TYR A 21 20.26 1.59 12.72
N SER A 22 20.07 1.76 14.03
CA SER A 22 19.85 0.61 14.91
C SER A 22 18.54 -0.13 14.61
N LEU A 23 17.50 0.59 14.19
CA LEU A 23 16.25 -0.05 13.77
C LEU A 23 16.39 -0.77 12.42
N LEU A 24 16.96 -0.13 11.41
CA LEU A 24 17.09 -0.72 10.07
C LEU A 24 18.10 -1.88 10.08
N VAL A 25 19.30 -1.66 10.57
CA VAL A 25 20.40 -2.62 10.49
C VAL A 25 20.30 -3.65 11.61
N ASP A 26 20.34 -3.21 12.88
CA ASP A 26 20.45 -4.16 14.00
C ASP A 26 19.14 -4.93 14.27
N THR A 27 17.99 -4.29 14.00
CA THR A 27 16.68 -4.87 14.34
C THR A 27 15.98 -5.51 13.14
N LEU A 28 15.92 -4.81 12.00
CA LEU A 28 15.19 -5.25 10.80
C LEU A 28 16.07 -6.02 9.80
N GLY A 29 17.37 -6.12 10.05
CA GLY A 29 18.29 -6.98 9.29
C GLY A 29 18.60 -6.47 7.88
N PHE A 30 18.51 -5.15 7.65
CA PHE A 30 19.05 -4.55 6.45
C PHE A 30 20.59 -4.54 6.50
N ASP A 31 21.21 -4.61 5.34
CA ASP A 31 22.63 -4.37 5.19
C ASP A 31 22.96 -2.92 5.61
N PRO A 32 24.13 -2.69 6.22
CA PRO A 32 24.60 -1.34 6.47
C PRO A 32 24.76 -0.58 5.15
N PRO A 33 24.69 0.76 5.18
CA PRO A 33 24.81 1.56 3.98
C PRO A 33 26.21 1.43 3.38
N PRO A 34 26.37 1.63 2.06
CA PRO A 34 27.68 1.58 1.46
C PRO A 34 28.61 2.64 2.05
N PRO A 35 29.82 2.27 2.50
CA PRO A 35 30.78 3.24 3.02
C PRO A 35 31.34 4.09 1.88
N ASP A 36 31.50 5.40 2.12
CA ASP A 36 32.04 6.38 1.18
C ASP A 36 33.58 6.42 1.10
N ASN A 37 34.26 5.53 1.81
CA ASN A 37 35.72 5.46 1.96
C ASN A 37 36.33 6.64 2.72
N GLU A 38 35.68 7.08 3.80
CA GLU A 38 36.18 8.13 4.69
C GLU A 38 36.17 9.54 4.06
N ILE A 39 35.25 9.78 3.11
CA ILE A 39 35.04 11.13 2.57
C ILE A 39 34.26 11.90 3.63
N ASP A 40 34.83 13.00 4.14
CA ASP A 40 34.27 13.84 5.21
C ASP A 40 34.02 13.13 6.58
N GLY A 41 34.21 11.82 6.67
CA GLY A 41 34.17 11.03 7.90
C GLY A 41 33.98 9.55 7.59
N ALA A 42 34.09 8.69 8.59
CA ALA A 42 33.69 7.29 8.42
C ALA A 42 32.17 7.09 8.63
N GLU A 43 31.52 8.14 9.13
CA GLU A 43 30.10 8.25 9.41
C GLU A 43 29.32 8.64 8.15
N ILE A 44 28.00 8.47 8.18
CA ILE A 44 27.12 8.95 7.11
C ILE A 44 26.96 10.46 7.20
N ASP A 45 27.05 11.11 6.06
CA ASP A 45 26.91 12.55 5.94
C ASP A 45 25.46 13.04 5.96
N ILE A 46 25.17 13.93 6.92
CA ILE A 46 23.91 14.67 7.00
C ILE A 46 24.21 16.17 7.08
N TYR A 47 23.84 16.89 6.03
CA TYR A 47 23.97 18.33 5.94
C TYR A 47 22.66 19.03 6.35
N ILE A 48 22.79 20.20 6.96
CA ILE A 48 21.64 20.99 7.42
C ILE A 48 21.63 22.32 6.66
N LYS A 49 20.49 22.63 6.06
CA LYS A 49 20.27 23.84 5.27
C LYS A 49 18.86 24.37 5.51
N ASN A 50 18.64 25.68 5.38
CA ASN A 50 17.28 26.21 5.32
C ASN A 50 16.67 25.94 3.94
N TRP A 51 15.61 25.13 3.91
CA TRP A 51 14.79 24.82 2.74
C TRP A 51 13.57 25.74 2.60
N ALA A 52 13.33 26.63 3.58
CA ALA A 52 12.25 27.62 3.57
C ALA A 52 10.87 26.98 3.34
N GLY A 53 10.64 25.78 3.87
CA GLY A 53 9.38 25.05 3.71
C GLY A 53 9.11 24.47 2.32
N SER A 54 10.10 24.45 1.42
CA SER A 54 9.90 23.99 0.04
C SER A 54 9.99 22.48 -0.13
N VAL A 55 10.81 21.82 0.69
CA VAL A 55 11.04 20.37 0.75
C VAL A 55 11.43 20.00 2.17
N TYR A 56 11.12 18.78 2.61
CA TYR A 56 11.53 18.28 3.92
C TYR A 56 13.03 17.96 3.95
N ALA A 57 13.51 17.26 2.94
CA ALA A 57 14.93 16.94 2.74
C ALA A 57 15.17 16.44 1.30
N TRP A 58 16.44 16.12 1.01
CA TRP A 58 16.85 15.36 -0.17
C TRP A 58 18.02 14.45 0.16
N THR A 59 17.97 13.22 -0.33
CA THR A 59 19.11 12.31 -0.36
C THR A 59 19.74 12.25 -1.76
N TYR A 60 21.06 12.41 -1.82
CA TYR A 60 21.82 12.52 -3.06
C TYR A 60 22.80 11.36 -3.21
N PRO A 61 22.80 10.65 -4.37
CA PRO A 61 23.86 9.69 -4.67
C PRO A 61 25.16 10.42 -5.00
N GLU A 62 26.29 9.88 -4.53
CA GLU A 62 27.62 10.44 -4.71
C GLU A 62 28.46 9.61 -5.68
N ASN A 63 28.98 8.48 -5.20
CA ASN A 63 29.93 7.66 -5.94
C ASN A 63 29.38 6.23 -6.11
N PRO A 64 29.54 5.63 -7.32
CA PRO A 64 29.23 4.22 -7.52
C PRO A 64 30.05 3.32 -6.60
N VAL A 65 29.42 2.30 -6.02
CA VAL A 65 30.07 1.34 -5.13
C VAL A 65 30.77 0.28 -5.96
N THR A 66 32.08 0.44 -6.15
CA THR A 66 32.88 -0.48 -6.99
C THR A 66 33.20 -1.84 -6.36
N ALA A 67 32.92 -2.00 -5.07
CA ALA A 67 33.17 -3.25 -4.33
C ALA A 67 32.12 -4.34 -4.59
N THR A 68 30.98 -3.99 -5.19
CA THR A 68 29.90 -4.93 -5.51
C THR A 68 29.78 -5.09 -7.03
N ALA A 69 29.19 -6.21 -7.48
CA ALA A 69 28.92 -6.44 -8.90
C ALA A 69 27.63 -5.73 -9.37
N ARG A 70 26.96 -5.00 -8.49
CA ARG A 70 25.68 -4.33 -8.76
C ARG A 70 25.97 -2.97 -9.39
N GLN A 71 25.35 -2.72 -10.53
CA GLN A 71 25.68 -1.57 -11.37
C GLN A 71 25.23 -0.23 -10.74
N TYR A 72 24.19 -0.28 -9.91
CA TYR A 72 23.53 0.92 -9.37
C TYR A 72 23.55 0.96 -7.84
N ASP A 73 24.62 0.43 -7.22
CA ASP A 73 24.89 0.72 -5.83
C ASP A 73 25.63 2.06 -5.73
N TYR A 74 25.20 2.93 -4.83
CA TYR A 74 25.80 4.25 -4.61
C TYR A 74 26.08 4.50 -3.13
N THR A 75 27.10 5.29 -2.88
CA THR A 75 27.26 6.05 -1.63
C THR A 75 26.39 7.29 -1.72
N GLY A 76 26.08 7.94 -0.60
CA GLY A 76 25.28 9.14 -0.62
C GLY A 76 25.23 9.88 0.71
N TYR A 77 24.65 11.07 0.66
CA TYR A 77 24.40 11.92 1.80
C TYR A 77 22.99 12.50 1.76
N THR A 78 22.54 13.00 2.91
CA THR A 78 21.24 13.65 3.04
C THR A 78 21.40 15.13 3.36
N VAL A 79 20.49 15.97 2.86
CA VAL A 79 20.37 17.39 3.24
C VAL A 79 18.99 17.66 3.83
N ILE A 80 18.92 17.99 5.11
CA ILE A 80 17.68 18.24 5.86
C ILE A 80 17.43 19.72 6.14
N ASP A 81 16.19 20.08 6.49
CA ASP A 81 15.84 21.43 6.92
C ASP A 81 16.48 21.79 8.27
N ASN A 82 16.65 23.09 8.55
CA ASN A 82 17.33 23.58 9.74
C ASN A 82 16.44 23.73 10.97
N ASP A 83 15.11 23.76 10.83
CA ASP A 83 14.20 23.91 11.95
C ASP A 83 12.78 23.34 11.74
N TYR A 84 12.38 23.05 10.50
CA TYR A 84 11.04 22.56 10.17
C TYR A 84 9.92 23.48 10.68
N ALA A 85 10.15 24.79 10.76
CA ALA A 85 9.19 25.74 11.33
C ALA A 85 8.19 26.30 10.30
N GLU A 86 8.44 26.10 9.01
CA GLU A 86 7.60 26.66 7.95
C GLU A 86 6.26 25.92 7.79
N SER A 87 5.23 26.67 7.36
CA SER A 87 3.88 26.14 7.14
C SER A 87 3.75 25.20 5.94
N GLY A 88 4.84 24.93 5.23
CA GLY A 88 4.89 23.96 4.13
C GLY A 88 4.96 22.51 4.62
N TYR A 89 5.27 22.31 5.89
CA TYR A 89 5.37 21.00 6.52
C TYR A 89 4.04 20.59 7.18
N THR A 90 3.68 19.32 7.02
CA THR A 90 2.59 18.67 7.74
C THR A 90 2.93 18.53 9.23
N THR A 91 4.17 18.12 9.53
CA THR A 91 4.72 18.02 10.89
C THR A 91 5.89 18.97 11.04
N ASN A 92 5.85 19.79 12.09
CA ASN A 92 6.84 20.84 12.36
C ASN A 92 7.85 20.45 13.45
N ASP A 93 8.85 21.33 13.62
CA ASP A 93 9.83 21.29 14.70
C ASP A 93 10.61 19.95 14.77
N LEU A 94 10.91 19.47 15.97
CA LEU A 94 11.71 18.26 16.18
C LEU A 94 11.01 16.99 15.71
N ASP A 95 9.68 16.94 15.70
CA ASP A 95 8.95 15.77 15.24
C ASP A 95 9.04 15.64 13.72
N GLY A 96 8.92 16.77 12.99
CA GLY A 96 9.20 16.83 11.55
C GLY A 96 10.64 16.44 11.22
N MET A 97 11.62 16.94 11.98
CA MET A 97 13.02 16.56 11.82
C MET A 97 13.23 15.05 12.02
N ARG A 98 12.64 14.47 13.07
CA ARG A 98 12.82 13.05 13.43
C ARG A 98 12.34 12.11 12.33
N VAL A 99 11.10 12.30 11.86
CA VAL A 99 10.55 11.46 10.79
C VAL A 99 11.33 11.67 9.49
N THR A 100 11.72 12.91 9.17
CA THR A 100 12.52 13.17 7.96
C THR A 100 13.88 12.48 8.01
N VAL A 101 14.59 12.58 9.13
CA VAL A 101 15.88 11.88 9.27
C VAL A 101 15.67 10.37 9.14
N ALA A 102 14.62 9.79 9.72
CA ALA A 102 14.33 8.37 9.54
C ALA A 102 14.07 7.99 8.07
N HIS A 103 13.22 8.76 7.40
CA HIS A 103 12.89 8.59 5.99
C HIS A 103 14.14 8.58 5.10
N GLU A 104 14.94 9.65 5.20
CA GLU A 104 16.11 9.85 4.37
C GLU A 104 17.24 8.87 4.70
N PHE A 105 17.40 8.51 5.98
CA PHE A 105 18.38 7.50 6.36
C PHE A 105 18.05 6.14 5.74
N PHE A 106 16.75 5.82 5.57
CA PHE A 106 16.39 4.61 4.84
C PHE A 106 16.77 4.72 3.36
N HIS A 107 16.62 5.88 2.71
CA HIS A 107 17.15 6.05 1.35
C HIS A 107 18.66 5.80 1.26
N ILE A 108 19.45 6.23 2.24
CA ILE A 108 20.89 5.95 2.29
C ILE A 108 21.17 4.44 2.35
N ILE A 109 20.42 3.68 3.15
CA ILE A 109 20.50 2.20 3.16
C ILE A 109 20.13 1.63 1.79
N GLN A 110 19.02 2.10 1.20
CA GLN A 110 18.49 1.60 -0.07
C GLN A 110 19.46 1.81 -1.24
N MET A 111 20.37 2.79 -1.18
CA MET A 111 21.43 2.96 -2.17
C MET A 111 22.40 1.77 -2.26
N GLY A 112 22.49 0.92 -1.22
CA GLY A 112 23.27 -0.33 -1.23
C GLY A 112 22.57 -1.54 -1.83
N TYR A 113 21.32 -1.37 -2.29
CA TYR A 113 20.43 -2.46 -2.71
C TYR A 113 20.15 -2.50 -4.22
N ASN A 114 20.92 -1.76 -5.01
CA ASN A 114 20.78 -1.56 -6.45
C ASN A 114 19.56 -0.71 -6.86
N TRP A 115 19.84 0.53 -7.23
CA TRP A 115 18.85 1.50 -7.70
C TRP A 115 18.41 1.22 -9.15
N TRP A 116 17.27 0.54 -9.33
CA TRP A 116 16.71 0.31 -10.66
C TRP A 116 16.02 1.55 -11.21
N GLU A 117 16.66 2.23 -12.17
CA GLU A 117 16.08 3.41 -12.83
C GLU A 117 14.91 3.08 -13.77
N ASN A 118 14.76 1.82 -14.19
CA ASN A 118 13.65 1.33 -15.01
C ASN A 118 13.21 -0.05 -14.52
N ASN A 119 11.90 -0.30 -14.51
CA ASN A 119 11.31 -1.57 -14.07
C ASN A 119 10.28 -2.18 -15.04
N GLY A 120 10.05 -1.56 -16.20
CA GLY A 120 9.12 -2.06 -17.21
C GLY A 120 7.64 -2.07 -16.80
N LEU A 121 7.27 -1.43 -15.68
CA LEU A 121 5.88 -1.29 -15.27
C LEU A 121 5.14 -0.27 -16.14
N PHE A 122 3.85 -0.50 -16.37
CA PHE A 122 3.03 0.38 -17.19
C PHE A 122 2.95 1.79 -16.58
N GLY A 123 3.26 2.81 -17.38
CA GLY A 123 3.09 4.21 -16.97
C GLY A 123 4.16 4.74 -16.02
N VAL A 124 5.21 3.95 -15.73
CA VAL A 124 6.39 4.41 -14.98
C VAL A 124 7.41 4.97 -15.98
N ASP A 125 7.91 6.19 -15.73
CA ASP A 125 8.98 6.75 -16.54
C ASP A 125 10.25 5.91 -16.39
N SER A 126 10.99 5.75 -17.49
CA SER A 126 12.31 5.14 -17.52
C SER A 126 13.36 5.78 -16.62
N ALA A 127 13.10 6.97 -16.07
CA ALA A 127 13.94 7.64 -15.07
C ALA A 127 13.41 7.49 -13.63
N ASP A 128 12.19 7.01 -13.45
CA ASP A 128 11.55 6.87 -12.14
C ASP A 128 11.67 5.46 -11.57
N GLY A 129 11.69 4.42 -12.43
CA GLY A 129 11.97 3.05 -12.03
C GLY A 129 11.27 2.63 -10.74
N ASP A 130 12.04 2.13 -9.78
CA ASP A 130 11.51 1.62 -8.51
C ASP A 130 11.31 2.69 -7.42
N ARG A 131 11.41 4.00 -7.73
CA ARG A 131 11.24 5.10 -6.75
C ARG A 131 9.97 4.96 -5.90
N TYR A 132 8.85 4.53 -6.48
CA TYR A 132 7.62 4.30 -5.72
C TYR A 132 7.84 3.42 -4.49
N PHE A 133 8.62 2.36 -4.61
CA PHE A 133 8.81 1.39 -3.53
C PHE A 133 9.78 1.91 -2.47
N LEU A 134 10.75 2.73 -2.88
CA LEU A 134 11.64 3.45 -1.97
C LEU A 134 10.80 4.35 -1.06
N GLU A 135 9.93 5.18 -1.65
CA GLU A 135 9.05 6.08 -0.90
C GLU A 135 8.07 5.32 0.00
N TRP A 136 7.43 4.24 -0.48
CA TRP A 136 6.54 3.43 0.38
C TRP A 136 7.25 2.91 1.62
N CYS A 137 8.48 2.42 1.44
CA CYS A 137 9.28 1.85 2.51
C CYS A 137 9.83 2.93 3.45
N SER A 138 10.25 4.07 2.92
CA SER A 138 10.77 5.20 3.71
C SER A 138 9.69 5.83 4.58
N VAL A 139 8.49 6.08 4.04
CA VAL A 139 7.36 6.58 4.84
C VAL A 139 6.88 5.54 5.86
N TRP A 140 6.87 4.24 5.51
CA TRP A 140 6.58 3.19 6.49
C TRP A 140 7.58 3.19 7.65
N PHE A 141 8.84 3.49 7.34
CA PHE A 141 9.90 3.49 8.34
C PHE A 141 9.80 4.69 9.29
N GLU A 142 9.26 5.83 8.85
CA GLU A 142 8.93 6.96 9.73
C GLU A 142 8.07 6.48 10.92
N GLU A 143 6.97 5.79 10.63
CA GLU A 143 6.05 5.21 11.62
C GLU A 143 6.72 4.14 12.47
N ARG A 144 7.61 3.33 11.87
CA ARG A 144 8.36 2.31 12.60
C ARG A 144 9.37 2.91 13.58
N ALA A 145 9.93 4.06 13.24
CA ALA A 145 10.94 4.78 14.02
C ALA A 145 10.31 5.69 15.07
N TYR A 146 9.21 6.36 14.76
CA TYR A 146 8.53 7.34 15.60
C TYR A 146 7.01 7.13 15.56
N PRO A 147 6.49 6.05 16.15
CA PRO A 147 5.05 5.72 16.14
C PRO A 147 4.15 6.74 16.85
N GLU A 148 4.75 7.75 17.50
CA GLU A 148 4.06 8.90 18.08
C GLU A 148 3.85 10.07 17.10
N VAL A 149 4.44 10.03 15.89
CA VAL A 149 4.42 11.10 14.90
C VAL A 149 3.78 10.63 13.58
N ASN A 150 2.47 10.83 13.46
CA ASN A 150 1.69 10.38 12.30
C ASN A 150 1.77 11.32 11.07
N ASP A 151 2.98 11.65 10.59
CA ASP A 151 3.17 12.57 9.43
C ASP A 151 2.50 12.02 8.15
N TYR A 152 2.54 10.69 7.97
CA TYR A 152 2.02 10.00 6.80
C TYR A 152 0.54 10.26 6.50
N VAL A 153 -0.25 10.63 7.51
CA VAL A 153 -1.68 10.95 7.37
C VAL A 153 -1.89 12.07 6.35
N GLY A 154 -0.91 12.99 6.23
CA GLY A 154 -0.90 14.05 5.22
C GLY A 154 -0.91 13.56 3.78
N TYR A 155 -0.35 12.38 3.50
CA TYR A 155 -0.24 11.79 2.16
C TYR A 155 -1.43 10.92 1.77
N LEU A 156 -2.23 10.46 2.73
CA LEU A 156 -3.35 9.54 2.47
C LEU A 156 -4.41 10.07 1.49
N PRO A 157 -4.75 11.37 1.44
CA PRO A 157 -5.72 11.89 0.48
C PRO A 157 -5.42 11.53 -0.97
N ASP A 158 -4.15 11.44 -1.39
CA ASP A 158 -3.79 11.16 -2.78
C ASP A 158 -4.23 9.75 -3.22
N PHE A 159 -4.12 8.77 -2.32
CA PHE A 159 -4.62 7.42 -2.56
C PHE A 159 -6.14 7.29 -2.33
N PHE A 160 -6.65 7.78 -1.20
CA PHE A 160 -8.04 7.53 -0.83
C PHE A 160 -9.06 8.28 -1.70
N ASN A 161 -8.69 9.44 -2.27
CA ASN A 161 -9.57 10.22 -3.15
C ASN A 161 -9.58 9.72 -4.60
N ASP A 162 -8.51 9.06 -5.04
CA ASP A 162 -8.43 8.46 -6.37
C ASP A 162 -7.79 7.07 -6.30
N PRO A 163 -8.48 6.03 -5.80
CA PRO A 163 -7.88 4.72 -5.52
C PRO A 163 -7.86 3.77 -6.74
N ASN A 164 -8.15 4.28 -7.94
CA ASN A 164 -8.34 3.47 -9.15
C ASN A 164 -7.14 3.47 -10.12
N ASN A 165 -6.01 4.05 -9.71
CA ASN A 165 -4.76 4.01 -10.48
C ASN A 165 -3.97 2.72 -10.18
N PRO A 166 -3.01 2.36 -11.03
CA PRO A 166 -2.06 1.30 -10.72
C PRO A 166 -1.38 1.54 -9.37
N ILE A 167 -1.11 0.47 -8.63
CA ILE A 167 -0.51 0.57 -7.30
C ILE A 167 0.78 1.41 -7.29
N TRP A 168 1.60 1.35 -8.35
CA TRP A 168 2.86 2.12 -8.50
C TRP A 168 2.69 3.55 -9.06
N SER A 169 1.46 4.07 -9.14
CA SER A 169 1.20 5.44 -9.61
C SER A 169 2.03 6.47 -8.83
N SER A 170 2.56 7.50 -9.50
CA SER A 170 3.32 8.59 -8.86
C SER A 170 2.56 9.34 -7.77
N SER A 171 1.25 9.44 -7.91
CA SER A 171 0.37 9.98 -6.86
C SER A 171 0.35 9.15 -5.57
N TYR A 172 0.81 7.90 -5.57
CA TYR A 172 0.71 6.99 -4.42
C TYR A 172 2.03 6.77 -3.68
N TRP A 173 3.12 7.37 -4.14
CA TRP A 173 4.47 7.11 -3.62
C TRP A 173 4.60 7.38 -2.13
N TYR A 174 3.96 8.40 -1.59
CA TYR A 174 4.00 8.66 -0.14
C TYR A 174 2.81 8.04 0.62
N SER A 175 1.74 7.67 -0.08
CA SER A 175 0.47 7.25 0.54
C SER A 175 0.39 5.75 0.85
N LEU A 176 1.22 4.92 0.21
CA LEU A 176 1.12 3.46 0.33
C LEU A 176 2.03 2.83 1.38
N GLU A 177 2.57 3.64 2.29
CA GLU A 177 3.16 3.15 3.54
C GLU A 177 2.18 2.21 4.28
N ILE A 178 0.90 2.56 4.31
CA ILE A 178 -0.16 1.77 4.97
C ILE A 178 -0.31 0.37 4.35
N PHE A 179 0.07 0.20 3.08
CA PHE A 179 0.09 -1.11 2.42
C PHE A 179 1.34 -1.90 2.84
N VAL A 180 2.49 -1.25 2.95
CA VAL A 180 3.71 -1.87 3.50
C VAL A 180 3.47 -2.30 4.94
N ARG A 181 2.89 -1.44 5.79
CA ARG A 181 2.52 -1.80 7.17
C ARG A 181 1.57 -3.00 7.21
N PHE A 182 0.53 -2.99 6.38
CA PHE A 182 -0.39 -4.12 6.25
C PHE A 182 0.34 -5.43 5.92
N LEU A 183 1.26 -5.42 4.94
CA LEU A 183 2.04 -6.61 4.59
C LEU A 183 2.94 -7.06 5.74
N VAL A 184 3.70 -6.15 6.36
CA VAL A 184 4.56 -6.47 7.51
C VAL A 184 3.76 -7.10 8.66
N GLU A 185 2.52 -6.65 8.90
CA GLU A 185 1.63 -7.27 9.88
C GLU A 185 1.16 -8.67 9.46
N GLN A 186 0.79 -8.87 8.18
CA GLN A 186 0.42 -10.19 7.67
C GLN A 186 1.57 -11.19 7.81
N PHE A 187 2.80 -10.73 7.63
CA PHE A 187 4.03 -11.52 7.76
C PHE A 187 4.74 -11.32 9.10
N SER A 188 4.02 -10.94 10.16
CA SER A 188 4.60 -10.66 11.49
C SER A 188 5.37 -11.85 12.12
N GLY A 189 5.17 -13.07 11.61
CA GLY A 189 5.98 -14.24 11.96
C GLY A 189 7.42 -14.20 11.41
N ASN A 190 7.69 -13.37 10.40
CA ASN A 190 9.00 -13.09 9.84
C ASN A 190 9.34 -11.60 10.04
N PRO A 191 10.11 -11.23 11.09
CA PRO A 191 10.50 -9.85 11.33
C PRO A 191 11.44 -9.27 10.25
N TYR A 192 11.98 -10.12 9.38
CA TYR A 192 12.89 -9.78 8.28
C TYR A 192 12.19 -9.80 6.91
N PHE A 193 10.84 -9.81 6.88
CA PHE A 193 10.08 -9.84 5.63
C PHE A 193 10.54 -8.73 4.67
N LEU A 194 10.58 -7.48 5.14
CA LEU A 194 10.93 -6.36 4.27
C LEU A 194 12.40 -6.41 3.83
N SER A 195 13.35 -6.69 4.74
CA SER A 195 14.75 -6.85 4.34
C SER A 195 14.96 -8.01 3.36
N THR A 196 14.16 -9.08 3.44
CA THR A 196 14.16 -10.17 2.45
C THR A 196 13.68 -9.71 1.07
N VAL A 197 12.65 -8.85 1.01
CA VAL A 197 12.24 -8.20 -0.25
C VAL A 197 13.40 -7.41 -0.83
N TRP A 198 14.05 -6.56 -0.01
CA TRP A 198 15.19 -5.75 -0.44
C TRP A 198 16.39 -6.60 -0.87
N GLU A 199 16.71 -7.69 -0.18
CA GLU A 199 17.73 -8.66 -0.64
C GLU A 199 17.42 -9.19 -2.04
N THR A 200 16.14 -9.41 -2.35
CA THR A 200 15.71 -9.84 -3.68
C THR A 200 15.83 -8.72 -4.73
N ILE A 201 15.66 -7.45 -4.34
CA ILE A 201 15.80 -6.27 -5.20
C ILE A 201 17.19 -6.18 -5.83
N LYS A 202 18.23 -6.64 -5.13
CA LYS A 202 19.61 -6.69 -5.67
C LYS A 202 19.71 -7.39 -7.03
N THR A 203 18.74 -8.20 -7.42
CA THR A 203 18.71 -8.94 -8.69
C THR A 203 17.38 -8.85 -9.46
N HIS A 204 16.36 -8.17 -8.93
CA HIS A 204 15.02 -8.06 -9.51
C HIS A 204 14.45 -6.67 -9.29
N TYR A 205 13.55 -6.20 -10.15
CA TYR A 205 12.81 -4.96 -9.87
C TYR A 205 11.95 -5.10 -8.61
N ALA A 206 11.70 -4.00 -7.91
CA ALA A 206 11.02 -3.98 -6.61
C ALA A 206 9.68 -4.70 -6.60
N PHE A 207 8.86 -4.51 -7.64
CA PHE A 207 7.58 -5.19 -7.76
C PHE A 207 7.74 -6.72 -7.82
N GLN A 208 8.69 -7.18 -8.64
CA GLN A 208 8.99 -8.60 -8.81
C GLN A 208 9.59 -9.20 -7.53
N ALA A 209 10.43 -8.44 -6.84
CA ALA A 209 11.02 -8.84 -5.57
C ALA A 209 9.94 -9.02 -4.48
N LEU A 210 8.98 -8.10 -4.42
CA LEU A 210 7.85 -8.18 -3.51
C LEU A 210 6.94 -9.38 -3.84
N GLU A 211 6.57 -9.57 -5.10
CA GLU A 211 5.77 -10.72 -5.55
C GLU A 211 6.45 -12.04 -5.18
N LYS A 212 7.73 -12.20 -5.49
CA LYS A 212 8.50 -13.41 -5.19
C LYS A 212 8.59 -13.71 -3.69
N THR A 213 8.78 -12.68 -2.88
CA THR A 213 8.89 -12.85 -1.43
C THR A 213 7.55 -13.29 -0.84
N ILE A 214 6.45 -12.68 -1.27
CA ILE A 214 5.08 -13.05 -0.83
C ILE A 214 4.73 -14.48 -1.26
N GLU A 215 5.05 -14.85 -2.51
CA GLU A 215 4.83 -16.20 -3.02
C GLU A 215 5.60 -17.24 -2.21
N TYR A 216 6.85 -16.93 -1.82
CA TYR A 216 7.67 -17.80 -0.98
C TYR A 216 7.11 -17.95 0.44
N GLU A 217 6.58 -16.88 1.03
CA GLU A 217 6.13 -16.86 2.43
C GLU A 217 4.70 -17.41 2.64
N SER A 218 3.84 -17.39 1.62
CA SER A 218 2.40 -17.68 1.80
C SER A 218 1.71 -18.52 0.73
N ASP A 219 2.38 -18.92 -0.35
CA ASP A 219 1.78 -19.54 -1.55
C ASP A 219 0.64 -18.69 -2.19
N ALA A 220 0.44 -17.44 -1.75
CA ALA A 220 -0.56 -16.51 -2.26
C ALA A 220 0.10 -15.45 -3.15
N SER A 221 -0.68 -14.84 -4.06
CA SER A 221 -0.17 -13.76 -4.91
C SER A 221 -0.31 -12.39 -4.25
N LEU A 222 0.58 -11.46 -4.61
CA LEU A 222 0.51 -10.05 -4.19
C LEU A 222 -0.87 -9.44 -4.49
N ALA A 223 -1.50 -9.83 -5.60
CA ALA A 223 -2.81 -9.30 -5.99
C ALA A 223 -3.94 -9.73 -5.03
N LEU A 224 -3.82 -10.89 -4.36
CA LEU A 224 -4.77 -11.28 -3.29
C LEU A 224 -4.62 -10.37 -2.06
N PHE A 225 -3.38 -10.08 -1.65
CA PHE A 225 -3.10 -9.14 -0.55
C PHE A 225 -3.55 -7.72 -0.89
N TRP A 226 -3.34 -7.27 -2.13
CA TRP A 226 -3.82 -5.97 -2.60
C TRP A 226 -5.35 -5.90 -2.56
N ASN A 227 -6.06 -6.94 -3.03
CA ASN A 227 -7.52 -6.99 -2.93
C ASN A 227 -7.99 -6.96 -1.46
N GLU A 228 -7.32 -7.69 -0.57
CA GLU A 228 -7.63 -7.65 0.86
C GLU A 228 -7.40 -6.27 1.48
N PHE A 229 -6.24 -5.66 1.21
CA PHE A 229 -5.91 -4.30 1.65
C PHE A 229 -6.99 -3.31 1.22
N MET A 230 -7.40 -3.33 -0.05
CA MET A 230 -8.46 -2.47 -0.58
C MET A 230 -9.81 -2.67 0.13
N ARG A 231 -10.15 -3.91 0.52
CA ARG A 231 -11.34 -4.19 1.33
C ARG A 231 -11.20 -3.62 2.74
N ARG A 232 -10.02 -3.68 3.35
CA ARG A 232 -9.78 -3.11 4.69
C ARG A 232 -9.84 -1.58 4.66
N CYS A 233 -9.37 -0.95 3.57
CA CYS A 233 -9.52 0.49 3.32
C CYS A 233 -10.98 0.97 3.28
N TYR A 234 -11.96 0.08 3.07
CA TYR A 234 -13.38 0.41 3.20
C TYR A 234 -13.73 0.89 4.61
N TYR A 235 -13.14 0.28 5.64
CA TYR A 235 -13.42 0.56 7.05
C TYR A 235 -12.60 1.75 7.58
N THR A 236 -12.73 2.88 6.90
CA THR A 236 -12.05 4.15 7.20
C THR A 236 -13.05 5.27 7.47
N GLY A 237 -12.61 6.29 8.22
CA GLY A 237 -13.42 7.44 8.60
C GLY A 237 -14.70 7.00 9.31
N VAL A 238 -15.87 7.46 8.84
CA VAL A 238 -17.16 7.11 9.47
C VAL A 238 -17.56 5.63 9.29
N ARG A 239 -16.86 4.86 8.46
CA ARG A 239 -17.05 3.40 8.30
C ARG A 239 -16.12 2.57 9.17
N TYR A 240 -15.32 3.20 10.02
CA TYR A 240 -14.33 2.51 10.84
C TYR A 240 -14.96 1.43 11.73
N ASP A 241 -14.33 0.25 11.69
CA ASP A 241 -14.59 -0.87 12.59
C ASP A 241 -13.26 -1.53 12.93
N ALA A 242 -12.85 -1.46 14.20
CA ALA A 242 -11.57 -1.95 14.69
C ALA A 242 -11.29 -3.43 14.36
N ARG A 243 -12.32 -4.24 14.07
CA ARG A 243 -12.16 -5.66 13.74
C ARG A 243 -11.77 -5.89 12.28
N TYR A 244 -11.99 -4.90 11.41
CA TYR A 244 -11.84 -5.05 9.96
C TYR A 244 -10.97 -3.98 9.31
N ALA A 245 -10.70 -2.87 10.01
CA ALA A 245 -9.83 -1.80 9.55
C ALA A 245 -8.36 -2.26 9.45
N LEU A 246 -7.53 -1.40 8.85
CA LEU A 246 -6.09 -1.61 8.73
C LEU A 246 -5.38 -1.44 10.07
N SER A 247 -5.66 -0.36 10.78
CA SER A 247 -5.13 -0.02 12.10
C SER A 247 -6.16 0.79 12.88
N ASP A 248 -5.85 1.14 14.13
CA ASP A 248 -6.70 2.02 14.94
C ASP A 248 -6.78 3.46 14.40
N ASP A 249 -5.77 3.90 13.63
CA ASP A 249 -5.71 5.22 13.01
C ASP A 249 -6.68 5.34 11.83
N ALA A 250 -7.19 4.22 11.32
CA ALA A 250 -8.12 4.20 10.18
C ALA A 250 -9.41 5.01 10.42
N LYS A 251 -9.76 5.29 11.67
CA LYS A 251 -10.85 6.22 12.04
C LYS A 251 -10.59 7.66 11.58
N GLU A 252 -9.33 8.04 11.40
CA GLU A 252 -8.87 9.38 11.01
C GLU A 252 -8.55 9.45 9.51
N PHE A 253 -8.43 8.31 8.83
CA PHE A 253 -8.15 8.27 7.40
C PHE A 253 -9.33 8.82 6.58
N PRO A 254 -9.07 9.41 5.39
CA PRO A 254 -10.13 9.73 4.45
C PRO A 254 -10.93 8.48 4.09
N GLN A 255 -12.22 8.64 3.80
CA GLN A 255 -13.02 7.51 3.34
C GLN A 255 -12.60 7.09 1.94
N LEU A 256 -12.40 5.79 1.72
CA LEU A 256 -12.14 5.25 0.38
C LEU A 256 -13.21 5.70 -0.61
N TYR A 257 -12.79 6.52 -1.57
CA TYR A 257 -13.64 7.05 -2.61
C TYR A 257 -14.07 5.94 -3.57
N VAL A 258 -15.35 5.97 -3.93
CA VAL A 258 -15.93 5.10 -4.96
C VAL A 258 -16.55 5.99 -6.02
N LEU A 259 -16.25 5.78 -7.30
CA LEU A 259 -16.86 6.55 -8.39
C LEU A 259 -18.40 6.54 -8.29
N LEU A 260 -19.05 7.68 -8.53
CA LEU A 260 -20.51 7.79 -8.46
C LEU A 260 -21.22 6.80 -9.39
N ALA A 261 -20.66 6.55 -10.58
CA ALA A 261 -21.18 5.54 -11.51
C ALA A 261 -21.20 4.12 -10.90
N ASN A 262 -20.28 3.87 -9.97
CA ASN A 262 -20.12 2.59 -9.28
C ASN A 262 -20.90 2.53 -7.95
N ARG A 263 -21.75 3.52 -7.66
CA ARG A 263 -22.65 3.54 -6.50
C ARG A 263 -24.09 3.47 -6.99
N GLN A 264 -24.78 2.37 -6.73
CA GLN A 264 -26.10 2.12 -7.30
C GLN A 264 -27.03 1.45 -6.29
N LYS A 265 -28.34 1.60 -6.49
CA LYS A 265 -29.36 0.97 -5.66
C LYS A 265 -29.99 -0.20 -6.40
N LEU A 266 -29.91 -1.41 -5.83
CA LEU A 266 -30.52 -2.59 -6.43
C LEU A 266 -32.03 -2.63 -6.15
N THR A 267 -32.80 -2.82 -7.21
CA THR A 267 -34.23 -3.15 -7.17
C THR A 267 -34.46 -4.62 -7.56
N ASP A 268 -34.29 -4.95 -8.84
CA ASP A 268 -34.44 -6.30 -9.38
C ASP A 268 -33.20 -6.74 -10.19
N ARG A 269 -32.61 -5.84 -10.97
CA ARG A 269 -31.36 -6.05 -11.70
C ARG A 269 -30.60 -4.75 -11.83
N LEU A 270 -29.29 -4.84 -11.74
CA LEU A 270 -28.36 -3.74 -11.93
C LEU A 270 -27.22 -4.21 -12.84
N ASP A 271 -27.02 -3.53 -13.95
CA ASP A 271 -25.86 -3.72 -14.81
C ASP A 271 -25.02 -2.45 -14.73
N PHE A 272 -23.76 -2.58 -14.30
CA PHE A 272 -22.83 -1.47 -14.35
C PHE A 272 -22.33 -1.26 -15.78
N PRO A 273 -22.10 -0.01 -16.21
CA PRO A 273 -21.40 0.25 -17.46
C PRO A 273 -20.06 -0.48 -17.49
N ILE A 274 -19.62 -0.91 -18.68
CA ILE A 274 -18.29 -1.51 -18.85
C ILE A 274 -17.26 -0.59 -18.21
N SER A 275 -16.55 -1.13 -17.22
CA SER A 275 -15.45 -0.43 -16.56
C SER A 275 -14.14 -1.05 -17.05
N THR A 276 -13.15 -0.20 -17.29
CA THR A 276 -11.77 -0.63 -17.54
C THR A 276 -10.99 -0.49 -16.25
N ILE A 277 -10.54 -1.63 -15.71
CA ILE A 277 -9.69 -1.67 -14.52
C ILE A 277 -8.24 -1.59 -15.02
N GLN A 278 -7.50 -0.59 -14.56
CA GLN A 278 -6.10 -0.36 -14.94
C GLN A 278 -5.21 -1.51 -14.44
N GLN A 279 -3.98 -1.58 -14.92
CA GLN A 279 -2.97 -2.54 -14.49
C GLN A 279 -2.80 -2.47 -12.96
N PHE A 280 -2.74 -3.62 -12.29
CA PHE A 280 -2.55 -3.74 -10.84
C PHE A 280 -3.31 -2.72 -9.99
N SER A 281 -4.58 -2.53 -10.33
CA SER A 281 -5.49 -1.59 -9.65
C SER A 281 -6.76 -2.30 -9.21
N THR A 282 -7.48 -1.68 -8.28
CA THR A 282 -8.75 -2.22 -7.78
C THR A 282 -9.88 -1.24 -8.02
N GLN A 283 -11.00 -1.73 -8.55
CA GLN A 283 -12.22 -0.98 -8.73
C GLN A 283 -13.27 -1.40 -7.68
N PRO A 284 -13.62 -0.52 -6.72
CA PRO A 284 -14.74 -0.75 -5.82
C PRO A 284 -16.08 -0.38 -6.48
N PHE A 285 -17.13 -1.11 -6.08
CA PHE A 285 -18.54 -0.90 -6.42
C PHE A 285 -19.38 -0.98 -5.14
N LEU A 286 -20.34 -0.09 -4.96
CA LEU A 286 -21.27 -0.08 -3.84
C LEU A 286 -22.71 -0.27 -4.32
N ILE A 287 -23.36 -1.31 -3.81
CA ILE A 287 -24.74 -1.66 -4.13
C ILE A 287 -25.58 -1.59 -2.86
N THR A 288 -26.48 -0.61 -2.77
CA THR A 288 -27.43 -0.49 -1.64
C THR A 288 -28.75 -1.17 -1.98
N PHE A 289 -29.35 -1.87 -1.01
CA PHE A 289 -30.59 -2.63 -1.24
C PHE A 289 -31.84 -1.81 -0.92
N SER A 290 -32.84 -1.91 -1.82
CA SER A 290 -34.13 -1.21 -1.68
C SER A 290 -35.16 -1.97 -0.85
N LYS A 291 -35.03 -3.29 -0.78
CA LYS A 291 -35.92 -4.24 -0.13
C LYS A 291 -35.11 -5.48 0.27
N ASN A 292 -35.71 -6.37 1.06
CA ASN A 292 -35.06 -7.63 1.40
C ASN A 292 -35.00 -8.54 0.17
N LEU A 293 -33.84 -9.15 -0.08
CA LEU A 293 -33.56 -9.89 -1.33
C LEU A 293 -32.59 -11.04 -1.08
N PHE A 294 -32.62 -12.03 -1.98
CA PHE A 294 -31.47 -12.86 -2.31
C PHE A 294 -30.76 -12.24 -3.52
N VAL A 295 -29.42 -12.20 -3.51
CA VAL A 295 -28.64 -11.44 -4.51
C VAL A 295 -27.53 -12.30 -5.07
N GLY A 296 -27.59 -12.59 -6.37
CA GLY A 296 -26.50 -13.22 -7.13
C GLY A 296 -25.60 -12.17 -7.78
N LEU A 297 -24.29 -12.42 -7.75
CA LEU A 297 -23.30 -11.67 -8.53
C LEU A 297 -22.86 -12.50 -9.73
N SER A 298 -22.64 -11.86 -10.87
CA SER A 298 -21.90 -12.46 -11.98
C SER A 298 -20.96 -11.41 -12.53
N ALA A 299 -19.69 -11.76 -12.65
CA ALA A 299 -18.69 -10.94 -13.32
C ALA A 299 -18.14 -11.75 -14.49
N ASP A 300 -18.29 -11.23 -15.70
CA ASP A 300 -17.68 -11.79 -16.91
C ASP A 300 -16.53 -10.85 -17.33
N ALA A 301 -15.31 -11.38 -17.40
CA ALA A 301 -14.10 -10.65 -17.79
C ALA A 301 -13.71 -10.99 -19.23
N SER A 302 -13.18 -10.00 -19.98
CA SER A 302 -12.76 -10.20 -21.37
C SER A 302 -11.44 -10.97 -21.52
N ASN A 303 -10.66 -11.12 -20.44
CA ASN A 303 -9.36 -11.81 -20.43
C ASN A 303 -9.28 -12.80 -19.25
N ASP A 304 -8.92 -14.05 -19.55
CA ASP A 304 -8.81 -15.14 -18.59
C ASP A 304 -7.69 -14.94 -17.55
N GLY A 305 -8.02 -15.04 -16.27
CA GLY A 305 -7.08 -15.34 -15.18
C GLY A 305 -6.50 -14.16 -14.40
N ASN A 306 -6.63 -12.92 -14.87
CA ASN A 306 -6.03 -11.74 -14.22
C ASN A 306 -7.00 -10.90 -13.39
N LEU A 307 -8.20 -11.40 -13.08
CA LEU A 307 -9.20 -10.65 -12.30
C LEU A 307 -9.53 -11.39 -11.00
N ILE A 308 -9.27 -10.71 -9.89
CA ILE A 308 -9.53 -11.17 -8.53
C ILE A 308 -10.73 -10.41 -7.98
N GLY A 309 -11.74 -11.14 -7.54
CA GLY A 309 -12.92 -10.58 -6.89
C GLY A 309 -12.84 -10.70 -5.37
N GLY A 310 -13.32 -9.68 -4.69
CA GLY A 310 -13.60 -9.73 -3.26
C GLY A 310 -14.83 -8.89 -2.93
N TYR A 311 -15.52 -9.21 -1.84
CA TYR A 311 -16.69 -8.44 -1.44
C TYR A 311 -16.84 -8.31 0.08
N LEU A 312 -17.66 -7.35 0.50
CA LEU A 312 -18.06 -7.09 1.89
C LEU A 312 -19.56 -6.80 1.91
N LEU A 313 -20.29 -7.33 2.90
CA LEU A 313 -21.67 -6.92 3.18
C LEU A 313 -21.69 -6.06 4.44
N ASP A 314 -21.96 -4.77 4.26
CA ASP A 314 -22.10 -3.76 5.31
C ASP A 314 -23.57 -3.65 5.71
N ARG A 315 -23.89 -4.03 6.95
CA ARG A 315 -25.28 -4.18 7.42
C ARG A 315 -25.67 -3.04 8.35
N LEU A 316 -26.75 -2.34 8.00
CA LEU A 316 -27.17 -1.18 8.78
C LEU A 316 -27.67 -1.62 10.17
N GLY A 317 -26.97 -1.20 11.24
CA GLY A 317 -27.36 -1.49 12.62
C GLY A 317 -27.00 -2.89 13.12
N ALA A 318 -26.22 -3.68 12.36
CA ALA A 318 -25.69 -4.96 12.80
C ALA A 318 -24.16 -4.89 12.93
N THR A 319 -23.60 -5.50 13.97
CA THR A 319 -22.15 -5.56 14.21
C THR A 319 -21.47 -6.70 13.44
N SER A 320 -22.04 -7.21 12.34
CA SER A 320 -21.51 -8.42 11.67
C SER A 320 -21.42 -8.24 10.16
N VAL A 321 -20.19 -8.31 9.64
CA VAL A 321 -19.89 -8.42 8.21
C VAL A 321 -19.77 -9.90 7.87
N SER A 322 -20.63 -10.41 6.99
CA SER A 322 -20.51 -11.79 6.47
C SER A 322 -19.62 -11.80 5.22
N ARG A 323 -18.55 -12.60 5.23
CA ARG A 323 -17.69 -12.88 4.05
C ARG A 323 -17.86 -14.34 3.63
N SER A 324 -18.23 -14.65 2.39
CA SER A 324 -18.18 -16.05 1.92
C SER A 324 -18.30 -16.34 0.41
N PHE A 325 -17.51 -17.33 -0.02
CA PHE A 325 -17.69 -18.20 -1.20
C PHE A 325 -17.00 -17.87 -2.53
N SER A 326 -16.81 -18.97 -3.27
CA SER A 326 -15.84 -19.24 -4.33
C SER A 326 -16.44 -20.10 -5.45
N ASP A 327 -16.00 -19.79 -6.66
CA ASP A 327 -15.97 -20.50 -7.94
C ASP A 327 -16.73 -19.84 -9.11
N GLY A 328 -15.96 -19.36 -10.10
CA GLY A 328 -16.14 -19.46 -11.57
C GLY A 328 -17.46 -19.08 -12.26
N SER A 329 -18.50 -18.82 -11.50
CA SER A 329 -19.89 -18.49 -11.83
C SER A 329 -20.62 -18.30 -10.49
N ASP A 330 -20.13 -17.37 -9.67
CA ASP A 330 -20.41 -17.31 -8.24
C ASP A 330 -21.78 -16.67 -7.91
N ILE A 331 -22.83 -17.49 -7.85
CA ILE A 331 -24.13 -17.09 -7.28
C ILE A 331 -23.95 -16.87 -5.78
N ILE A 332 -23.80 -15.63 -5.34
CA ILE A 332 -24.01 -15.26 -3.94
C ILE A 332 -25.50 -15.52 -3.62
N VAL A 333 -25.77 -16.16 -2.48
CA VAL A 333 -27.14 -16.31 -1.96
C VAL A 333 -27.08 -15.91 -0.50
N GLY A 334 -27.53 -14.69 -0.20
CA GLY A 334 -27.61 -14.19 1.15
C GLY A 334 -28.83 -13.29 1.31
N ASP A 335 -29.46 -13.38 2.48
CA ASP A 335 -30.52 -12.45 2.88
C ASP A 335 -29.88 -11.08 3.18
N VAL A 336 -30.28 -10.06 2.43
CA VAL A 336 -29.88 -8.66 2.64
C VAL A 336 -31.09 -7.86 3.08
N LEU A 337 -30.91 -6.94 4.03
CA LEU A 337 -31.98 -6.08 4.52
C LEU A 337 -32.05 -4.78 3.71
N SER A 338 -33.21 -4.12 3.74
CA SER A 338 -33.33 -2.74 3.25
C SER A 338 -32.26 -1.86 3.90
N LEU A 339 -31.56 -1.06 3.08
CA LEU A 339 -30.43 -0.19 3.45
C LEU A 339 -29.08 -0.87 3.72
N ASP A 340 -28.99 -2.20 3.69
CA ASP A 340 -27.68 -2.88 3.64
C ASP A 340 -26.92 -2.46 2.36
N THR A 341 -25.59 -2.50 2.42
CA THR A 341 -24.72 -2.20 1.28
C THR A 341 -23.76 -3.34 1.01
N LEU A 342 -23.80 -3.87 -0.21
CA LEU A 342 -22.80 -4.80 -0.73
C LEU A 342 -21.69 -4.02 -1.43
N ALA A 343 -20.47 -4.12 -0.91
CA ALA A 343 -19.28 -3.56 -1.53
C ALA A 343 -18.52 -4.67 -2.28
N VAL A 344 -18.26 -4.48 -3.57
CA VAL A 344 -17.52 -5.42 -4.42
C VAL A 344 -16.23 -4.75 -4.87
N PHE A 345 -15.12 -5.48 -4.82
CA PHE A 345 -13.77 -5.04 -5.14
C PHE A 345 -13.20 -5.95 -6.20
N LEU A 346 -13.00 -5.41 -7.40
CA LEU A 346 -12.45 -6.15 -8.53
C LEU A 346 -11.03 -5.66 -8.80
N THR A 347 -10.05 -6.55 -8.66
CA THR A 347 -8.63 -6.26 -8.80
C THR A 347 -8.09 -6.87 -10.07
N ASN A 348 -7.52 -6.05 -10.95
CA ASN A 348 -6.78 -6.53 -12.11
C ASN A 348 -5.35 -6.85 -11.68
N SER A 349 -4.93 -8.11 -11.71
CA SER A 349 -3.57 -8.53 -11.35
C SER A 349 -2.56 -8.38 -12.48
N SER A 350 -2.98 -7.97 -13.68
CA SER A 350 -2.05 -7.75 -14.79
C SER A 350 -1.19 -6.50 -14.56
N THR A 351 0.10 -6.62 -14.81
CA THR A 351 1.02 -5.48 -14.80
C THR A 351 1.12 -4.73 -16.13
N THR A 352 0.53 -5.27 -17.20
CA THR A 352 0.72 -4.77 -18.57
C THR A 352 -0.59 -4.44 -19.27
N ALA A 353 -1.67 -5.16 -18.98
CA ALA A 353 -2.96 -5.00 -19.67
C ALA A 353 -4.03 -4.40 -18.76
N THR A 354 -4.85 -3.53 -19.34
CA THR A 354 -6.13 -3.15 -18.74
C THR A 354 -7.15 -4.27 -18.92
N THR A 355 -8.08 -4.41 -17.98
CA THR A 355 -9.13 -5.43 -18.03
C THR A 355 -10.50 -4.77 -18.12
N ALA A 356 -11.26 -5.09 -19.17
CA ALA A 356 -12.65 -4.68 -19.28
C ALA A 356 -13.55 -5.64 -18.49
N VAL A 357 -14.45 -5.07 -17.69
CA VAL A 357 -15.32 -5.84 -16.80
C VAL A 357 -16.78 -5.44 -17.01
N ASN A 358 -17.63 -6.45 -17.15
CA ASN A 358 -19.08 -6.33 -17.03
C ASN A 358 -19.50 -6.90 -15.67
N LEU A 359 -19.98 -6.04 -14.78
CA LEU A 359 -20.54 -6.45 -13.49
C LEU A 359 -22.06 -6.33 -13.52
N SER A 360 -22.74 -7.45 -13.30
CA SER A 360 -24.19 -7.52 -13.15
C SER A 360 -24.57 -8.07 -11.78
N VAL A 361 -25.53 -7.41 -11.15
CA VAL A 361 -26.10 -7.80 -9.86
C VAL A 361 -27.59 -8.04 -10.05
N ILE A 362 -28.07 -9.23 -9.72
CA ILE A 362 -29.46 -9.64 -10.00
C ILE A 362 -30.12 -10.12 -8.71
N ALA A 363 -31.32 -9.62 -8.45
CA ALA A 363 -32.19 -10.15 -7.40
C ALA A 363 -32.73 -11.51 -7.81
N ILE A 364 -32.60 -12.49 -6.93
CA ILE A 364 -33.08 -13.85 -7.13
C ILE A 364 -34.49 -13.96 -6.54
N PRO A 365 -35.50 -14.49 -7.27
CA PRO A 365 -36.85 -14.66 -6.74
C PRO A 365 -36.88 -15.59 -5.52
N ASP A 366 -37.68 -15.25 -4.51
CA ASP A 366 -37.85 -16.01 -3.25
C ASP A 366 -38.23 -17.50 -3.45
N SER A 367 -38.77 -17.86 -4.63
CA SER A 367 -39.19 -19.22 -4.96
C SER A 367 -38.07 -20.15 -5.46
N GLN A 368 -36.85 -19.63 -5.71
CA GLN A 368 -35.73 -20.47 -6.11
C GLN A 368 -35.10 -21.14 -4.88
N VAL A 369 -35.41 -22.42 -4.67
CA VAL A 369 -34.68 -23.28 -3.74
C VAL A 369 -33.34 -23.62 -4.38
N ILE A 370 -32.29 -22.88 -4.04
CA ILE A 370 -30.92 -23.24 -4.41
C ILE A 370 -30.42 -24.21 -3.33
N PRO A 371 -30.17 -25.50 -3.65
CA PRO A 371 -29.64 -26.44 -2.69
C PRO A 371 -28.18 -26.06 -2.34
N VAL A 372 -28.01 -25.28 -1.28
CA VAL A 372 -26.69 -24.85 -0.81
C VAL A 372 -26.10 -25.97 0.06
N LYS A 373 -25.07 -26.64 -0.44
CA LYS A 373 -24.25 -27.56 0.35
C LYS A 373 -22.99 -26.83 0.77
N PHE A 374 -22.87 -26.48 2.05
CA PHE A 374 -21.63 -25.93 2.60
C PHE A 374 -20.53 -27.00 2.52
N LEU A 375 -19.63 -26.88 1.54
CA LEU A 375 -18.52 -27.82 1.35
C LEU A 375 -17.25 -27.42 2.09
N ALA A 376 -17.00 -26.12 2.31
CA ALA A 376 -15.97 -25.57 3.22
C ALA A 376 -16.08 -24.03 3.33
N LEU A 377 -15.52 -23.43 4.39
CA LEU A 377 -15.30 -21.99 4.56
C LEU A 377 -13.83 -21.67 4.20
N TYR A 378 -13.56 -21.36 2.93
CA TYR A 378 -12.25 -20.82 2.51
C TYR A 378 -12.32 -19.29 2.39
N PRO A 379 -11.20 -18.56 2.62
CA PRO A 379 -11.23 -17.11 2.71
C PRO A 379 -11.41 -16.44 1.34
N ASN A 380 -12.28 -15.43 1.33
CA ASN A 380 -12.34 -14.34 0.35
C ASN A 380 -10.92 -13.77 0.11
N PRO A 381 -10.28 -13.89 -1.08
CA PRO A 381 -10.83 -13.60 -2.43
C PRO A 381 -11.12 -14.82 -3.35
N PHE A 382 -11.83 -14.60 -4.48
CA PHE A 382 -12.13 -15.60 -5.53
C PHE A 382 -11.62 -15.18 -6.93
N LEU A 383 -11.35 -16.16 -7.80
CA LEU A 383 -10.84 -15.94 -9.17
C LEU A 383 -11.98 -15.99 -10.21
N ILE A 384 -12.03 -15.02 -11.13
CA ILE A 384 -13.00 -14.98 -12.22
C ILE A 384 -12.39 -15.60 -13.49
N LYS A 385 -13.05 -16.62 -14.04
CA LYS A 385 -12.67 -17.28 -15.31
C LYS A 385 -13.62 -16.85 -16.42
N SER A 386 -13.15 -16.80 -17.66
CA SER A 386 -14.02 -16.57 -18.83
C SER A 386 -14.96 -17.76 -19.03
N LYS A 387 -16.12 -17.48 -19.63
CA LYS A 387 -17.02 -18.54 -20.11
C LYS A 387 -16.43 -19.11 -21.41
N SER A 388 -16.04 -20.37 -21.37
CA SER A 388 -15.69 -21.18 -22.54
C SER A 388 -16.84 -21.29 -23.54
#